data_AF-A0A0M9DZI0-F1
#
_entry.id   AF-A0A0M9DZI0-F1
#
_cell.length_a   1.000
_cell.length_b   1.000
_cell.length_c   1.000
_cell.angle_alpha   90.00
_cell.angle_beta   90.00
_cell.angle_gamma   90.00
#
_symmetry.space_group_name_H-M   'P 1'
#
loop_
_entity.id
_entity.type
_entity.pdbx_description
1 polymer ?
#
loop_
_entity_poly.entity_id
_entity_poly.type
_entity_poly.pdbx_seq_one_letter_code
_entity_poly.pdbx_strand_id
1 'polypeptide(L)'
;AKKCQIILLKPTSMNAIYHHIQTIGQIFKQVEKAQKCISDIQTQLHLISEKVSEIPENKRKRVARLMGRDSLMTPGINSFQNEYIRAAGGIPHSIDKKGQIIPVTLAEWKNFNPQMIYGCGGDRYLEDTLFQKSGWKDVDAIKQGNIHYFPCELTCRASTQTAYFVTWLSATLYPELFQEKAKKIYPEKIFQTQDVDLSLSFVRTAKIAFSHVNDLVCKTLMIDFKHPQY
;
A
#
# COMPACT_ATOMS: atom_id res chain seq x y z
N ALA A 1 -5.44 -7.57 43.21
CA ALA A 1 -4.96 -7.64 41.82
C ALA A 1 -5.16 -6.28 41.14
N LYS A 2 -4.13 -5.71 40.48
CA LYS A 2 -4.33 -4.50 39.66
C LYS A 2 -5.23 -4.86 38.48
N LYS A 3 -6.35 -4.16 38.30
CA LYS A 3 -7.22 -4.30 37.12
C LYS A 3 -6.45 -3.79 35.90
N CYS A 4 -6.12 -4.69 34.98
CA CYS A 4 -5.55 -4.32 33.68
C CYS A 4 -6.72 -4.09 32.71
N GLN A 5 -6.72 -2.94 32.03
CA GLN A 5 -7.69 -2.65 30.98
C GLN A 5 -7.10 -3.08 29.64
N ILE A 6 -7.79 -3.97 28.94
CA ILE A 6 -7.40 -4.46 27.62
C ILE A 6 -8.30 -3.79 26.58
N ILE A 7 -7.71 -3.18 25.56
CA ILE A 7 -8.41 -2.57 24.44
C ILE A 7 -7.96 -3.28 23.17
N LEU A 8 -8.91 -3.93 22.48
CA LEU A 8 -8.66 -4.63 21.23
C LEU A 8 -9.14 -3.79 20.05
N LEU A 9 -8.21 -3.34 19.21
CA LEU A 9 -8.50 -2.58 18.00
C LEU A 9 -8.25 -3.46 16.78
N LYS A 10 -9.29 -3.73 15.98
CA LYS A 10 -9.19 -4.61 14.80
C LYS A 10 -9.59 -3.85 13.54
N PRO A 11 -8.63 -3.25 12.81
CA PRO A 11 -8.97 -2.41 11.66
C PRO A 11 -9.45 -3.28 10.49
N THR A 12 -10.65 -2.99 9.99
CA THR A 12 -11.28 -3.73 8.89
C THR A 12 -11.53 -2.88 7.65
N SER A 13 -11.25 -1.57 7.71
CA SER A 13 -11.41 -0.59 6.63
C SER A 13 -10.45 0.59 6.84
N MET A 14 -10.28 1.44 5.83
CA MET A 14 -9.53 2.69 5.97
C MET A 14 -10.11 3.61 7.05
N ASN A 15 -11.44 3.67 7.15
CA ASN A 15 -12.09 4.49 8.18
C ASN A 15 -11.82 3.96 9.60
N ALA A 16 -11.79 2.63 9.78
CA ALA A 16 -11.43 2.03 11.06
C ALA A 16 -9.99 2.39 11.50
N ILE A 17 -9.07 2.55 10.54
CA ILE A 17 -7.70 3.00 10.83
C ILE A 17 -7.70 4.40 11.42
N TYR A 18 -8.46 5.34 10.85
CA TYR A 18 -8.57 6.70 11.38
C TYR A 18 -9.13 6.71 12.80
N HIS A 19 -10.22 5.98 13.03
CA HIS A 19 -10.81 5.86 14.36
C HIS A 19 -9.82 5.28 15.38
N HIS A 20 -9.05 4.25 15.01
CA HIS A 20 -8.05 3.68 15.91
C HIS A 20 -6.92 4.66 16.24
N ILE A 21 -6.44 5.42 15.25
CA ILE A 21 -5.44 6.46 15.48
C ILE A 21 -5.99 7.51 16.46
N GLN A 22 -7.25 7.94 16.29
CA GLN A 22 -7.91 8.87 17.22
C GLN A 22 -8.01 8.29 18.64
N THR A 23 -8.50 7.05 18.77
CA THR A 23 -8.63 6.37 20.07
C THR A 23 -7.28 6.25 20.79
N ILE A 24 -6.23 5.84 20.08
CA ILE A 24 -4.87 5.77 20.63
C ILE A 24 -4.39 7.17 21.04
N GLY A 25 -4.62 8.19 20.21
CA GLY A 25 -4.32 9.59 20.54
C GLY A 25 -4.99 10.05 21.83
N GLN A 26 -6.26 9.69 22.06
CA GLN A 26 -6.98 10.02 23.28
C GLN A 26 -6.41 9.30 24.51
N ILE A 27 -6.16 7.99 24.41
CA ILE A 27 -5.62 7.17 25.52
C ILE A 27 -4.27 7.73 26.01
N PHE A 28 -3.39 8.08 25.09
CA PHE A 28 -2.04 8.57 25.42
C PHE A 28 -1.96 10.10 25.55
N LYS A 29 -3.09 10.81 25.47
CA LYS A 29 -3.15 12.28 25.48
C LYS A 29 -2.24 12.93 24.42
N GLN A 30 -2.17 12.30 23.24
CA GLN A 30 -1.41 12.74 22.06
C GLN A 30 -2.34 13.10 20.89
N VAL A 31 -3.42 13.83 21.17
CA VAL A 31 -4.50 14.11 20.20
C VAL A 31 -3.98 14.85 18.97
N GLU A 32 -3.11 15.84 19.14
CA GLU A 32 -2.54 16.61 18.03
C GLU A 32 -1.69 15.74 17.10
N LYS A 33 -0.87 14.84 17.66
CA LYS A 33 -0.07 13.88 16.87
C LYS A 33 -0.94 12.89 16.12
N ALA A 34 -2.01 12.41 16.75
CA ALA A 34 -2.99 11.54 16.09
C ALA A 34 -3.68 12.25 14.92
N GLN A 35 -4.10 13.50 15.12
CA GLN A 35 -4.74 14.30 14.06
C GLN A 35 -3.77 14.58 12.91
N LYS A 36 -2.50 14.89 13.21
CA LYS A 36 -1.46 15.07 12.19
C LYS A 36 -1.24 13.79 11.38
N CYS A 37 -1.15 12.64 12.05
CA CYS A 37 -1.01 11.34 11.39
C CYS A 37 -2.17 11.05 10.42
N ILE A 38 -3.42 11.30 10.84
CA ILE A 38 -4.60 11.12 9.98
C ILE A 38 -4.55 12.07 8.79
N SER A 39 -4.24 13.34 9.03
CA SER A 39 -4.13 14.35 7.97
C SER A 39 -3.06 14.01 6.94
N ASP A 40 -1.92 13.46 7.36
CA ASP A 40 -0.85 13.03 6.45
C ASP A 40 -1.32 11.85 5.57
N ILE A 41 -2.01 10.87 6.15
CA ILE A 41 -2.60 9.74 5.39
C ILE A 41 -3.63 10.23 4.38
N GLN A 42 -4.54 11.12 4.81
CA GLN A 42 -5.59 11.66 3.96
C GLN A 42 -5.03 12.51 2.80
N THR A 43 -4.03 13.34 3.07
CA THR A 43 -3.37 14.18 2.05
C THR A 43 -2.74 13.31 0.96
N GLN A 44 -2.03 12.25 1.35
CA GLN A 44 -1.44 11.32 0.40
C GLN A 44 -2.50 10.54 -0.39
N LEU A 45 -3.58 10.08 0.25
CA LEU A 45 -4.67 9.41 -0.47
C LEU A 45 -5.40 10.36 -1.42
N HIS A 46 -5.53 11.64 -1.07
CA HIS A 46 -6.14 12.64 -1.93
C HIS A 46 -5.32 12.85 -3.20
N LEU A 47 -3.99 12.98 -3.09
CA LEU A 47 -3.08 13.03 -4.25
C LEU A 47 -3.30 11.84 -5.20
N ILE A 48 -3.40 10.63 -4.65
CA ILE A 48 -3.65 9.43 -5.48
C ILE A 48 -5.04 9.48 -6.09
N SER A 49 -6.06 9.93 -5.34
CA SER A 49 -7.41 10.10 -5.86
C SER A 49 -7.46 11.05 -7.05
N GLU A 50 -6.74 12.18 -6.99
CA GLU A 50 -6.65 13.13 -8.12
C GLU A 50 -6.02 12.45 -9.33
N LYS A 51 -4.86 11.80 -9.17
CA LYS A 51 -4.18 11.09 -10.27
C LYS A 51 -5.04 10.00 -10.90
N VAL A 52 -5.70 9.17 -10.10
CA VAL A 52 -6.49 8.04 -10.64
C VAL A 52 -7.84 8.48 -11.18
N SER A 53 -8.30 9.71 -10.89
CA SER A 53 -9.53 10.27 -11.46
C SER A 53 -9.42 10.52 -12.96
N GLU A 54 -8.21 10.76 -13.46
CA GLU A 54 -7.91 10.93 -14.89
C GLU A 54 -7.99 9.63 -15.69
N ILE A 55 -8.01 8.47 -15.01
CA ILE A 55 -8.03 7.16 -15.66
C ILE A 55 -9.45 6.85 -16.14
N PRO A 56 -9.68 6.71 -17.46
CA PRO A 56 -10.96 6.28 -17.98
C PRO A 56 -11.37 4.92 -17.40
N GLU A 57 -12.67 4.72 -17.12
CA GLU A 57 -13.14 3.48 -16.50
C GLU A 57 -12.73 2.22 -17.27
N ASN A 58 -12.77 2.27 -18.60
CA ASN A 58 -12.36 1.17 -19.48
C ASN A 58 -10.83 0.91 -19.52
N LYS A 59 -10.02 1.82 -18.95
CA LYS A 59 -8.58 1.67 -18.79
C LYS A 59 -8.19 1.21 -17.39
N ARG A 60 -9.13 1.14 -16.45
CA ARG A 60 -8.84 0.66 -15.09
C ARG A 60 -8.54 -0.84 -15.13
N LYS A 61 -7.41 -1.22 -14.52
CA LYS A 61 -6.92 -2.61 -14.49
C LYS A 61 -7.69 -3.43 -13.47
N ARG A 62 -8.08 -4.65 -13.84
CA ARG A 62 -8.58 -5.66 -12.89
C ARG A 62 -7.43 -6.22 -12.06
N VAL A 63 -7.55 -6.19 -10.74
CA VAL A 63 -6.47 -6.53 -9.80
C VAL A 63 -6.90 -7.63 -8.84
N ALA A 64 -6.09 -8.69 -8.71
CA ALA A 64 -6.29 -9.75 -7.72
C ALA A 64 -5.24 -9.68 -6.61
N ARG A 65 -5.68 -9.81 -5.34
CA ARG A 65 -4.80 -10.02 -4.19
C ARG A 65 -4.76 -11.50 -3.84
N LEU A 66 -3.59 -12.13 -3.87
CA LEU A 66 -3.41 -13.52 -3.46
C LEU A 66 -3.28 -13.62 -1.93
N MET A 67 -3.94 -14.61 -1.33
CA MET A 67 -3.87 -14.92 0.11
C MET A 67 -3.61 -16.41 0.40
N GLY A 68 -3.21 -17.19 -0.59
CA GLY A 68 -3.17 -18.65 -0.52
C GLY A 68 -1.82 -19.23 -0.95
N ARG A 69 -1.47 -20.39 -0.38
CA ARG A 69 -0.23 -21.13 -0.71
C ARG A 69 -0.52 -22.39 -1.51
N ASP A 70 -1.45 -23.21 -1.03
CA ASP A 70 -1.79 -24.51 -1.65
C ASP A 70 -3.00 -24.44 -2.60
N SER A 71 -3.77 -23.36 -2.52
CA SER A 71 -4.92 -23.09 -3.37
C SER A 71 -5.08 -21.59 -3.60
N LEU A 72 -5.80 -21.21 -4.67
CA LEU A 72 -6.08 -19.81 -4.93
C LEU A 72 -7.08 -19.25 -3.92
N MET A 73 -6.62 -18.28 -3.13
CA MET A 73 -7.47 -17.55 -2.19
C MET A 73 -7.30 -16.05 -2.38
N THR A 74 -8.37 -15.30 -2.13
CA THR A 74 -8.44 -13.84 -2.26
C THR A 74 -9.14 -13.25 -1.02
N PRO A 75 -9.03 -11.94 -0.75
CA PRO A 75 -9.84 -11.31 0.30
C PRO A 75 -11.34 -11.44 0.02
N GLY A 76 -12.16 -11.51 1.07
CA GLY A 76 -13.61 -11.38 0.90
C GLY A 76 -14.00 -10.02 0.33
N ILE A 77 -15.22 -9.92 -0.23
CA ILE A 77 -15.71 -8.71 -0.91
C ILE A 77 -15.62 -7.44 -0.05
N ASN A 78 -15.85 -7.57 1.26
CA ASN A 78 -15.85 -6.47 2.24
C ASN A 78 -14.48 -6.23 2.93
N SER A 79 -13.38 -6.63 2.30
CA SER A 79 -12.04 -6.50 2.86
C SER A 79 -11.41 -5.13 2.61
N PHE A 80 -10.58 -4.65 3.55
CA PHE A 80 -9.81 -3.42 3.36
C PHE A 80 -8.84 -3.53 2.17
N GLN A 81 -8.35 -4.72 1.83
CA GLN A 81 -7.49 -4.92 0.66
C GLN A 81 -8.22 -4.52 -0.64
N ASN A 82 -9.52 -4.79 -0.72
CA ASN A 82 -10.33 -4.35 -1.85
C ASN A 82 -10.57 -2.83 -1.83
N GLU A 83 -10.62 -2.19 -0.65
CA GLU A 83 -10.61 -0.72 -0.56
C GLU A 83 -9.29 -0.14 -1.09
N TYR A 84 -8.14 -0.74 -0.76
CA TYR A 84 -6.84 -0.31 -1.24
C TYR A 84 -6.71 -0.44 -2.76
N ILE A 85 -7.21 -1.54 -3.34
CA ILE A 85 -7.23 -1.72 -4.79
C ILE A 85 -8.02 -0.59 -5.47
N ARG A 86 -9.20 -0.25 -4.94
CA ARG A 86 -10.02 0.85 -5.50
C ARG A 86 -9.34 2.20 -5.36
N ALA A 87 -8.77 2.47 -4.18
CA ALA A 87 -8.05 3.72 -3.92
C ALA A 87 -6.83 3.89 -4.84
N ALA A 88 -6.19 2.78 -5.24
CA ALA A 88 -5.10 2.77 -6.21
C ALA A 88 -5.56 2.84 -7.69
N GLY A 89 -6.86 3.02 -7.94
CA GLY A 89 -7.42 3.08 -9.30
C GLY A 89 -7.64 1.73 -9.97
N GLY A 90 -7.53 0.62 -9.24
CA GLY A 90 -7.80 -0.73 -9.73
C GLY A 90 -9.24 -1.18 -9.52
N ILE A 91 -9.62 -2.25 -10.21
CA ILE A 91 -10.91 -2.94 -10.07
C ILE A 91 -10.67 -4.28 -9.37
N PRO A 92 -11.10 -4.47 -8.10
CA PRO A 92 -11.01 -5.77 -7.45
C PRO A 92 -12.13 -6.70 -7.93
N HIS A 93 -12.05 -7.99 -7.58
CA HIS A 93 -13.09 -8.96 -7.93
C HIS A 93 -14.44 -8.63 -7.27
N SER A 94 -15.51 -9.11 -7.88
CA SER A 94 -16.90 -8.99 -7.40
C SER A 94 -17.47 -10.31 -6.85
N ILE A 95 -16.61 -11.29 -6.55
CA ILE A 95 -17.01 -12.57 -5.95
C ILE A 95 -17.78 -12.33 -4.65
N ASP A 96 -19.06 -12.72 -4.61
CA ASP A 96 -19.96 -12.53 -3.46
C ASP A 96 -19.72 -13.56 -2.35
N LYS A 97 -18.51 -13.51 -1.78
CA LYS A 97 -18.11 -14.30 -0.63
C LYS A 97 -17.52 -13.37 0.42
N LYS A 98 -17.99 -13.49 1.66
CA LYS A 98 -17.52 -12.73 2.82
C LYS A 98 -16.48 -13.55 3.59
N GLY A 99 -15.55 -12.86 4.25
CA GLY A 99 -14.50 -13.49 5.04
C GLY A 99 -13.17 -12.73 4.93
N GLN A 100 -12.24 -13.02 5.84
CA GLN A 100 -10.89 -12.46 5.74
C GLN A 100 -10.15 -13.02 4.53
N ILE A 101 -10.36 -14.31 4.26
CA ILE A 101 -9.77 -15.06 3.16
C ILE A 101 -10.85 -15.99 2.60
N ILE A 102 -11.04 -16.00 1.29
CA ILE A 102 -12.04 -16.81 0.60
C ILE A 102 -11.38 -17.65 -0.51
N PRO A 103 -11.84 -18.89 -0.74
CA PRO A 103 -11.38 -19.69 -1.86
C PRO A 103 -11.98 -19.19 -3.18
N VAL A 104 -11.17 -19.23 -4.24
CA VAL A 104 -11.57 -18.85 -5.60
C VAL A 104 -11.62 -20.10 -6.47
N THR A 105 -12.74 -20.31 -7.15
CA THR A 105 -12.90 -21.38 -8.13
C THR A 105 -12.26 -21.00 -9.47
N LEU A 106 -11.98 -22.00 -10.30
CA LEU A 106 -11.44 -21.76 -11.64
C LEU A 106 -12.37 -20.92 -12.51
N ALA A 107 -13.69 -21.11 -12.39
CA ALA A 107 -14.69 -20.34 -13.13
C ALA A 107 -14.69 -18.86 -12.70
N GLU A 108 -14.67 -18.59 -11.40
CA GLU A 108 -14.57 -17.21 -10.87
C GLU A 108 -13.27 -16.53 -11.30
N TRP A 109 -12.15 -17.26 -11.28
CA TRP A 109 -10.84 -16.75 -11.72
C TRP A 109 -10.85 -16.36 -13.19
N LYS A 110 -11.37 -17.25 -14.06
CA LYS A 110 -11.50 -17.00 -15.49
C LYS A 110 -12.46 -15.85 -15.80
N ASN A 111 -13.60 -15.80 -15.10
CA ASN A 111 -14.58 -14.73 -15.28
C ASN A 111 -14.03 -13.37 -14.85
N PHE A 112 -13.27 -13.33 -13.76
CA PHE A 112 -12.63 -12.09 -13.32
C PHE A 112 -11.48 -11.67 -14.25
N ASN A 113 -10.72 -12.63 -14.78
CA ASN A 113 -9.59 -12.43 -15.68
C ASN A 113 -8.69 -11.24 -15.24
N PRO A 114 -7.98 -11.33 -14.10
CA PRO A 114 -7.17 -10.24 -13.61
C PRO A 114 -6.11 -9.83 -14.64
N GLN A 115 -5.83 -8.53 -14.71
CA GLN A 115 -4.77 -7.95 -15.53
C GLN A 115 -3.51 -7.68 -14.72
N MET A 116 -3.62 -7.64 -13.40
CA MET A 116 -2.51 -7.58 -12.45
C MET A 116 -2.82 -8.46 -11.25
N ILE A 117 -1.82 -9.18 -10.76
CA ILE A 117 -1.90 -9.97 -9.54
C ILE A 117 -0.87 -9.44 -8.56
N TYR A 118 -1.22 -9.33 -7.28
CA TYR A 118 -0.23 -9.13 -6.24
C TYR A 118 -0.39 -10.07 -5.05
N GLY A 119 0.74 -10.43 -4.44
CA GLY A 119 0.79 -11.24 -3.23
C GLY A 119 1.86 -10.73 -2.26
N CYS A 120 2.10 -11.51 -1.20
CA CYS A 120 3.20 -11.28 -0.27
C CYS A 120 3.74 -12.60 0.30
N GLY A 121 4.99 -12.61 0.75
CA GLY A 121 5.60 -13.77 1.40
C GLY A 121 5.42 -15.07 0.60
N GLY A 122 4.83 -16.09 1.24
CA GLY A 122 4.63 -17.42 0.65
C GLY A 122 3.59 -17.49 -0.47
N ASP A 123 2.88 -16.41 -0.81
CA ASP A 123 1.95 -16.43 -1.95
C ASP A 123 2.67 -16.71 -3.29
N ARG A 124 4.01 -16.55 -3.32
CA ARG A 124 4.86 -16.83 -4.50
C ARG A 124 4.83 -18.29 -4.95
N TYR A 125 4.58 -19.22 -4.03
CA TYR A 125 4.53 -20.65 -4.39
C TYR A 125 3.42 -20.99 -5.40
N LEU A 126 2.40 -20.14 -5.54
CA LEU A 126 1.35 -20.35 -6.55
C LEU A 126 1.84 -20.15 -7.99
N GLU A 127 2.88 -19.32 -8.21
CA GLU A 127 3.47 -19.13 -9.54
C GLU A 127 4.10 -20.41 -10.08
N ASP A 128 4.85 -21.10 -9.21
CA ASP A 128 5.56 -22.33 -9.56
C ASP A 128 4.65 -23.57 -9.58
N THR A 129 3.42 -23.45 -9.08
CA THR A 129 2.49 -24.59 -8.92
C THR A 129 1.20 -24.41 -9.71
N LEU A 130 0.27 -23.61 -9.19
CA LEU A 130 -1.08 -23.48 -9.73
C LEU A 130 -1.09 -22.75 -11.07
N PHE A 131 -0.24 -21.74 -11.24
CA PHE A 131 -0.15 -20.93 -12.46
C PHE A 131 0.56 -21.63 -13.62
N GLN A 132 1.01 -22.88 -13.45
CA GLN A 132 1.44 -23.75 -14.55
C GLN A 132 0.28 -24.58 -15.13
N LYS A 133 -0.84 -24.69 -14.40
CA LYS A 133 -1.97 -25.54 -14.77
C LYS A 133 -2.90 -24.84 -15.79
N SER A 134 -3.43 -25.64 -16.72
CA SER A 134 -4.42 -25.19 -17.70
C SER A 134 -5.63 -24.56 -17.01
N GLY A 135 -6.16 -23.49 -17.60
CA GLY A 135 -7.25 -22.69 -17.04
C GLY A 135 -6.79 -21.62 -16.05
N TRP A 136 -5.86 -21.93 -15.15
CA TRP A 136 -5.35 -20.96 -14.17
C TRP A 136 -4.40 -19.96 -14.81
N LYS A 137 -3.50 -20.45 -15.66
CA LYS A 137 -2.51 -19.65 -16.39
C LYS A 137 -3.08 -18.75 -17.50
N ASP A 138 -4.36 -18.94 -17.83
CA ASP A 138 -4.95 -18.37 -19.04
C ASP A 138 -5.44 -16.93 -18.88
N VAL A 139 -5.30 -16.34 -17.69
CA VAL A 139 -5.67 -14.95 -17.40
C VAL A 139 -4.59 -13.97 -17.85
N ASP A 140 -5.00 -12.73 -18.13
CA ASP A 140 -4.14 -11.70 -18.71
C ASP A 140 -2.91 -11.41 -17.85
N ALA A 141 -3.06 -11.33 -16.53
CA ALA A 141 -1.96 -11.05 -15.61
C ALA A 141 -0.81 -12.05 -15.74
N ILE A 142 -1.10 -13.35 -15.89
CA ILE A 142 -0.07 -14.39 -15.98
C ILE A 142 0.55 -14.37 -17.38
N LYS A 143 -0.28 -14.27 -18.43
CA LYS A 143 0.19 -14.19 -19.83
C LYS A 143 1.12 -13.00 -20.07
N GLN A 144 0.89 -11.89 -19.37
CA GLN A 144 1.68 -10.65 -19.49
C GLN A 144 2.79 -10.55 -18.45
N GLY A 145 2.95 -11.54 -17.56
CA GLY A 145 3.95 -11.50 -16.48
C GLY A 145 3.72 -10.36 -15.47
N ASN A 146 2.47 -9.91 -15.31
CA ASN A 146 2.10 -8.80 -14.45
C ASN A 146 1.73 -9.28 -13.04
N ILE A 147 2.70 -9.93 -12.38
CA ILE A 147 2.58 -10.45 -11.02
C ILE A 147 3.61 -9.77 -10.11
N HIS A 148 3.14 -9.21 -9.00
CA HIS A 148 3.96 -8.38 -8.11
C HIS A 148 3.90 -8.87 -6.67
N TYR A 149 4.99 -8.66 -5.94
CA TYR A 149 5.05 -9.01 -4.52
C TYR A 149 5.41 -7.79 -3.69
N PHE A 150 4.60 -7.53 -2.66
CA PHE A 150 4.81 -6.43 -1.73
C PHE A 150 5.10 -6.96 -0.32
N PRO A 151 5.72 -6.14 0.55
CA PRO A 151 5.92 -6.48 1.96
C PRO A 151 4.61 -6.85 2.66
N CYS A 152 4.66 -7.92 3.48
CA CYS A 152 3.48 -8.45 4.19
C CYS A 152 2.90 -7.42 5.17
N GLU A 153 3.74 -6.58 5.75
CA GLU A 153 3.38 -5.49 6.67
C GLU A 153 2.44 -4.47 6.01
N LEU A 154 2.53 -4.31 4.69
CA LEU A 154 1.73 -3.36 3.92
C LEU A 154 0.44 -3.97 3.37
N THR A 155 0.45 -5.27 3.04
CA THR A 155 -0.68 -5.93 2.35
C THR A 155 -1.62 -6.68 3.29
N CYS A 156 -1.09 -7.22 4.40
CA CYS A 156 -1.85 -8.07 5.32
C CYS A 156 -2.39 -7.32 6.55
N ARG A 157 -1.97 -6.07 6.76
CA ARG A 157 -2.33 -5.28 7.94
C ARG A 157 -2.84 -3.90 7.54
N ALA A 158 -4.08 -3.62 7.90
CA ALA A 158 -4.60 -2.26 7.89
C ALA A 158 -3.86 -1.43 8.94
N SER A 159 -3.02 -0.48 8.49
CA SER A 159 -2.10 0.27 9.34
C SER A 159 -1.97 1.74 8.92
N THR A 160 -1.19 2.52 9.66
CA THR A 160 -0.82 3.90 9.31
C THR A 160 -0.09 4.01 7.95
N GLN A 161 0.42 2.90 7.42
CA GLN A 161 1.08 2.83 6.11
C GLN A 161 0.11 2.68 4.93
N THR A 162 -1.21 2.84 5.16
CA THR A 162 -2.25 2.71 4.14
C THR A 162 -1.96 3.55 2.90
N ALA A 163 -1.74 4.86 3.09
CA ALA A 163 -1.50 5.76 1.96
C ALA A 163 -0.22 5.40 1.20
N TYR A 164 0.83 5.01 1.92
CA TYR A 164 2.08 4.54 1.31
C TYR A 164 1.85 3.31 0.41
N PHE A 165 1.11 2.30 0.90
CA PHE A 165 0.83 1.12 0.10
C PHE A 165 -0.08 1.41 -1.09
N VAL A 166 -1.16 2.19 -0.90
CA VAL A 166 -2.05 2.61 -1.99
C VAL A 166 -1.28 3.36 -3.08
N THR A 167 -0.36 4.23 -2.68
CA THR A 167 0.52 4.97 -3.58
C THR A 167 1.43 4.04 -4.37
N TRP A 168 2.11 3.10 -3.71
CA TRP A 168 2.97 2.13 -4.38
C TRP A 168 2.18 1.23 -5.34
N LEU A 169 1.00 0.76 -4.92
CA LEU A 169 0.12 -0.02 -5.76
C LEU A 169 -0.32 0.78 -7.00
N SER A 170 -0.72 2.04 -6.83
CA SER A 170 -1.11 2.93 -7.93
C SER A 170 0.04 3.15 -8.92
N ALA A 171 1.25 3.43 -8.43
CA ALA A 171 2.43 3.60 -9.26
C ALA A 171 2.85 2.32 -10.00
N THR A 172 2.55 1.14 -9.44
CA THR A 172 2.76 -0.15 -10.10
C THR A 172 1.70 -0.39 -11.18
N LEU A 173 0.45 -0.01 -10.93
CA LEU A 173 -0.64 -0.15 -11.89
C LEU A 173 -0.52 0.84 -13.06
N TYR A 174 -0.11 2.08 -12.80
CA TYR A 174 -0.11 3.18 -13.76
C TYR A 174 1.17 4.03 -13.64
N PRO A 175 2.35 3.46 -13.96
CA PRO A 175 3.63 4.18 -13.82
C PRO A 175 3.66 5.51 -14.59
N GLU A 176 2.94 5.60 -15.70
CA GLU A 176 2.81 6.79 -16.52
C GLU A 176 2.24 8.01 -15.77
N LEU A 177 1.38 7.80 -14.76
CA LEU A 177 0.82 8.87 -13.93
C LEU A 177 1.85 9.55 -13.02
N PHE A 178 3.01 8.90 -12.82
CA PHE A 178 4.07 9.38 -11.92
C PHE A 178 5.31 9.81 -12.69
N GLN A 179 5.53 9.31 -13.91
CA GLN A 179 6.70 9.62 -14.72
C GLN A 179 6.51 10.84 -15.64
N GLU A 180 5.29 11.07 -16.14
CA GLU A 180 5.03 12.17 -17.06
C GLU A 180 5.10 13.52 -16.33
N LYS A 181 5.99 14.41 -16.80
CA LYS A 181 6.15 15.76 -16.23
C LYS A 181 4.83 16.55 -16.21
N ALA A 182 3.98 16.37 -17.22
CA ALA A 182 2.68 17.05 -17.33
C ALA A 182 1.67 16.62 -16.26
N LYS A 183 1.86 15.44 -15.65
CA LYS A 183 0.99 14.88 -14.59
C LYS A 183 1.55 15.10 -13.19
N LYS A 184 2.65 15.86 -13.06
CA LYS A 184 3.24 16.20 -11.76
C LYS A 184 2.42 17.29 -11.08
N ILE A 185 2.07 17.05 -9.82
CA ILE A 185 1.28 17.97 -8.99
C ILE A 185 2.21 18.82 -8.12
N TYR A 186 3.30 18.24 -7.64
CA TYR A 186 4.26 18.90 -6.78
C TYR A 186 5.60 19.17 -7.49
N PRO A 187 6.23 20.33 -7.23
CA PRO A 187 7.58 20.58 -7.72
C PRO A 187 8.59 19.66 -7.01
N GLU A 188 9.56 19.15 -7.76
CA GLU A 188 10.64 18.33 -7.20
C GLU A 188 11.61 19.19 -6.41
N LYS A 189 11.46 19.16 -5.08
CA LYS A 189 12.29 19.91 -4.14
C LYS A 189 12.25 19.29 -2.76
N ILE A 190 13.28 19.57 -1.97
CA ILE A 190 13.21 19.42 -0.51
C ILE A 190 12.23 20.46 0.02
N PHE A 191 11.23 20.01 0.78
CA PHE A 191 10.21 20.89 1.36
C PHE A 191 10.25 20.93 2.88
N GLN A 192 10.93 19.97 3.51
CA GLN A 192 11.12 19.91 4.96
C GLN A 192 12.44 19.21 5.29
N THR A 193 13.08 19.62 6.37
CA THR A 193 14.20 18.90 6.98
C THR A 193 13.94 18.69 8.46
N GLN A 194 14.37 17.56 9.00
CA GLN A 194 14.30 17.26 10.42
C GLN A 194 15.69 16.84 10.90
N ASP A 195 16.24 17.51 11.92
CA ASP A 195 17.52 17.11 12.49
C ASP A 195 17.40 15.75 13.19
N VAL A 196 18.47 14.95 13.10
CA VAL A 196 18.63 13.65 13.75
C VAL A 196 19.89 13.69 14.59
N ASP A 197 19.75 13.38 15.87
CA ASP A 197 20.91 13.20 16.73
C ASP A 197 21.58 11.84 16.43
N LEU A 198 22.75 11.89 15.82
CA LEU A 198 23.65 10.75 15.69
C LEU A 198 24.86 11.02 16.59
N SER A 199 24.89 10.37 17.76
CA SER A 199 25.98 10.50 18.73
C SER A 199 27.28 9.80 18.28
N LEU A 200 27.80 10.20 17.12
CA LEU A 200 29.00 9.68 16.48
C LEU A 200 30.02 10.81 16.34
N SER A 201 31.24 10.60 16.85
CA SER A 201 32.26 11.65 16.96
C SER A 201 32.67 12.27 15.61
N PHE A 202 32.59 11.49 14.53
CA PHE A 202 32.95 11.87 13.16
C PHE A 202 31.79 12.52 12.36
N VAL A 203 30.56 12.50 12.89
CA VAL A 203 29.40 13.15 12.27
C VAL A 203 29.37 14.63 12.69
N ARG A 204 29.18 15.52 11.70
CA ARG A 204 29.02 16.97 11.88
C ARG A 204 27.54 17.32 12.04
N THR A 205 26.71 16.85 11.11
CA THR A 205 25.26 17.00 11.15
C THR A 205 24.62 15.73 10.59
N ALA A 206 23.41 15.42 11.04
CA ALA A 206 22.57 14.42 10.41
C ALA A 206 21.13 14.94 10.35
N LYS A 207 20.50 14.83 9.19
CA LYS A 207 19.15 15.33 8.94
C LYS A 207 18.39 14.37 8.05
N ILE A 208 17.08 14.28 8.25
CA ILE A 208 16.16 13.68 7.29
C ILE A 208 15.62 14.81 6.43
N ALA A 209 15.95 14.80 5.14
CA ALA A 209 15.33 15.66 4.14
C ALA A 209 14.09 14.97 3.57
N PHE A 210 12.98 15.69 3.54
CA PHE A 210 11.73 15.29 2.90
C PHE A 210 11.63 16.03 1.58
N SER A 211 11.49 15.27 0.50
CA SER A 211 11.45 15.80 -0.86
C SER A 211 10.30 15.22 -1.64
N HIS A 212 9.79 15.97 -2.62
CA HIS A 212 8.93 15.40 -3.64
C HIS A 212 9.79 14.87 -4.78
N VAL A 213 9.59 13.59 -5.14
CA VAL A 213 10.15 12.97 -6.34
C VAL A 213 9.01 12.25 -7.02
N ASN A 214 8.66 12.63 -8.25
CA ASN A 214 7.48 12.11 -8.95
C ASN A 214 6.19 12.17 -8.09
N ASP A 215 5.98 13.30 -7.42
CA ASP A 215 4.91 13.57 -6.43
C ASP A 215 4.93 12.72 -5.15
N LEU A 216 5.87 11.78 -5.04
CA LEU A 216 6.02 10.95 -3.85
C LEU A 216 6.88 11.66 -2.81
N VAL A 217 6.49 11.54 -1.54
CA VAL A 217 7.32 12.02 -0.43
C VAL A 217 8.45 11.02 -0.19
N CYS A 218 9.67 11.41 -0.56
CA CYS A 218 10.90 10.68 -0.31
C CYS A 218 11.60 11.23 0.93
N LYS A 219 12.05 10.33 1.81
CA LYS A 219 12.89 10.67 2.97
C LYS A 219 14.32 10.26 2.70
N THR A 220 15.25 11.19 2.82
CA THR A 220 16.67 10.98 2.59
C THR A 220 17.43 11.32 3.86
N LEU A 221 18.21 10.38 4.39
CA LEU A 221 19.15 10.67 5.47
C LEU A 221 20.38 11.34 4.87
N MET A 222 20.58 12.61 5.21
CA MET A 222 21.76 13.41 4.86
C MET A 222 22.69 13.44 6.07
N ILE A 223 23.94 13.01 5.88
CA ILE A 223 24.96 13.02 6.93
C ILE A 223 26.14 13.82 6.42
N ASP A 224 26.45 14.92 7.10
CA ASP A 224 27.69 15.65 6.87
C ASP A 224 28.74 15.14 7.84
N PHE A 225 29.90 14.74 7.33
CA PHE A 225 31.02 14.31 8.16
C PHE A 225 31.93 15.49 8.52
N LYS A 226 32.69 15.35 9.62
CA LYS A 226 33.70 16.36 9.99
C LYS A 226 34.90 16.34 9.03
N HIS A 227 35.26 15.16 8.54
CA HIS A 227 36.35 14.90 7.59
C HIS A 227 35.91 13.82 6.59
N PRO A 228 36.54 13.72 5.40
CA PRO A 228 36.28 12.62 4.46
C PRO A 228 36.41 11.26 5.14
N GLN A 229 35.46 10.36 4.88
CA GLN A 229 35.49 8.98 5.37
C GLN A 229 36.07 8.11 4.25
N TYR A 230 37.26 7.56 4.49
CA TYR A 230 37.94 6.61 3.59
C TYR A 230 37.85 5.20 4.16
#